data_AF-A0A315ZSY3-F1
#
_entry.id   AF-A0A315ZSY3-F1
#
_cell.length_a   1.000
_cell.length_b   1.000
_cell.length_c   1.000
_cell.angle_alpha   90.00
_cell.angle_beta   90.00
_cell.angle_gamma   90.00
#
_symmetry.space_group_name_H-M   'P 1'
#
loop_
_entity.id
_entity.type
_entity.pdbx_description
1 polymer ?
#
loop_
_entity_poly.entity_id
_entity_poly.type
_entity_poly.pdbx_seq_one_letter_code
_entity_poly.pdbx_strand_id
1 'polypeptide(L)'
;MATKIKLGPRQIAFSKVASVDPKEQRDINSARGNVMRSVMAQNKSFQLYPWGENNLLPNERIKLLRTNGDAQNLIETRADFLYGGGFGWFRHSNKNGIVTREPFSNAATEEYLEAYGMDDLGDVVNQMCTSLIETANVFINRTLVDKLPIYSVKDSLICRATIAEKRQVDTWLLNSDWGNAESVQKNTIPVPGFMTGKELLDESIIHLRPFQSGQPYYGFGQYWGEESVFWIEVMNFIAKSIGQTVKHNKNIAHICRVASQYFDQMVASQSIDNIDDNYDPEKEKDKVRDQFYKNVEKMIESEEGPRVLFDECDISADGKLSGM
;
A
#
# COMPACT_ATOMS: atom_id res chain seq x y z
N MET A 1 17.66 -36.42 14.39
CA MET A 1 18.04 -37.61 13.58
C MET A 1 18.40 -37.16 12.18
N ALA A 2 19.63 -37.43 11.73
CA ALA A 2 20.04 -37.17 10.35
C ALA A 2 19.62 -38.36 9.48
N THR A 3 18.92 -38.11 8.38
CA THR A 3 18.60 -39.14 7.40
C THR A 3 19.78 -39.26 6.45
N LYS A 4 20.46 -40.41 6.47
CA LYS A 4 21.58 -40.69 5.56
C LYS A 4 21.02 -41.37 4.32
N ILE A 5 21.13 -40.72 3.16
CA ILE A 5 20.80 -41.35 1.88
C ILE A 5 22.12 -41.73 1.21
N LYS A 6 22.24 -43.01 0.82
CA LYS A 6 23.42 -43.52 0.12
C LYS A 6 23.14 -43.46 -1.39
N LEU A 7 23.83 -42.57 -2.10
CA LEU A 7 23.77 -42.44 -3.56
C LEU A 7 25.15 -42.81 -4.10
N GLY A 8 25.34 -44.09 -4.42
CA GLY A 8 26.63 -44.63 -4.88
C GLY A 8 27.74 -44.56 -3.81
N PRO A 9 28.98 -44.17 -4.15
CA PRO A 9 30.08 -44.06 -3.17
C PRO A 9 29.96 -42.83 -2.26
N ARG A 10 29.01 -41.93 -2.53
CA ARG A 10 28.82 -40.69 -1.76
C ARG A 10 27.72 -40.90 -0.72
N GLN A 11 28.03 -40.57 0.53
CA GLN A 11 27.03 -40.43 1.59
C GLN A 11 26.66 -38.95 1.69
N ILE A 12 25.38 -38.64 1.47
CA ILE A 12 24.84 -37.31 1.71
C ILE A 12 24.02 -37.40 2.98
N ALA A 13 24.45 -36.70 4.02
CA ALA A 13 23.73 -36.60 5.27
C ALA A 13 22.92 -35.30 5.26
N PHE A 14 21.60 -35.43 5.22
CA PHE A 14 20.70 -34.31 5.46
C PHE A 14 20.38 -34.29 6.95
N SER A 15 20.97 -33.35 7.69
CA SER A 15 20.54 -33.06 9.04
C SER A 15 19.38 -32.06 8.99
N LYS A 16 18.28 -32.34 9.68
CA LYS A 16 17.17 -31.37 9.88
C LYS A 16 17.61 -30.12 10.67
N VAL A 17 18.78 -30.18 11.33
CA VAL A 17 19.36 -29.08 12.10
C VAL A 17 20.83 -29.00 11.72
N ALA A 18 21.23 -27.97 10.97
CA ALA A 18 22.65 -27.73 10.77
C ALA A 18 23.26 -27.36 12.14
N SER A 19 24.32 -28.03 12.56
CA SER A 19 24.95 -27.84 13.89
C SER A 19 25.59 -26.45 14.09
N VAL A 20 25.45 -25.56 13.10
CA VAL A 20 26.06 -24.23 13.02
C VAL A 20 25.02 -23.11 12.97
N ASP A 21 23.72 -23.42 13.09
CA ASP A 21 22.72 -22.35 13.21
C ASP A 21 22.92 -21.65 14.58
N PRO A 22 22.97 -20.30 14.62
CA PRO A 22 23.06 -19.56 15.88
C PRO A 22 21.81 -19.82 16.73
N LYS A 23 21.94 -19.69 18.05
CA LYS A 23 20.84 -19.91 19.02
C LYS A 23 19.59 -19.09 18.70
N GLU A 24 19.79 -17.91 18.12
CA GLU A 24 18.73 -17.03 17.64
C GLU A 24 19.12 -16.54 16.25
N GLN A 25 18.19 -16.58 15.29
CA GLN A 25 18.43 -16.02 13.97
C GLN A 25 18.12 -14.52 14.00
N ARG A 26 19.15 -13.69 14.00
CA ARG A 26 19.02 -12.23 14.00
C ARG A 26 19.88 -11.64 12.89
N ASP A 27 19.49 -10.48 12.42
CA ASP A 27 20.30 -9.68 11.52
C ASP A 27 20.42 -8.24 12.06
N ILE A 28 21.38 -7.47 11.54
CA ILE A 28 21.66 -6.09 11.98
C ILE A 28 20.81 -5.03 11.23
N ASN A 29 20.18 -5.43 10.13
CA ASN A 29 19.45 -4.56 9.20
C ASN A 29 17.95 -4.46 9.55
N SER A 30 17.40 -5.49 10.18
CA SER A 30 16.10 -5.53 10.83
C SER A 30 16.29 -5.03 12.24
N ALA A 31 15.49 -4.03 12.62
CA ALA A 31 15.33 -3.55 13.99
C ALA A 31 16.55 -3.83 14.87
N ARG A 32 17.58 -2.95 14.81
CA ARG A 32 18.75 -2.97 15.70
C ARG A 32 18.31 -3.57 17.05
N GLY A 33 18.96 -4.63 17.52
CA GLY A 33 18.50 -5.58 18.56
C GLY A 33 17.98 -5.04 19.91
N ASN A 34 17.74 -3.74 20.04
CA ASN A 34 17.06 -3.03 21.11
C ASN A 34 15.52 -2.96 20.95
N VAL A 35 14.92 -3.35 19.82
CA VAL A 35 13.45 -3.35 19.64
C VAL A 35 12.83 -4.74 19.80
N MET A 36 13.34 -5.53 20.75
CA MET A 36 12.60 -6.71 21.19
C MET A 36 11.39 -6.24 21.98
N ARG A 37 10.20 -6.45 21.41
CA ARG A 37 8.94 -6.18 22.10
C ARG A 37 8.41 -7.50 22.64
N SER A 38 8.34 -7.59 23.96
CA SER A 38 7.60 -8.66 24.62
C SER A 38 6.11 -8.39 24.42
N VAL A 39 5.39 -9.37 23.87
CA VAL A 39 3.94 -9.32 23.72
C VAL A 39 3.33 -10.37 24.63
N MET A 40 2.34 -9.96 25.42
CA MET A 40 1.53 -10.87 26.21
C MET A 40 0.37 -11.36 25.35
N ALA A 41 0.23 -12.67 25.23
CA ALA A 41 -0.90 -13.29 24.54
C ALA A 41 -1.29 -14.57 25.31
N GLN A 42 -2.58 -14.72 25.64
CA GLN A 42 -3.08 -15.87 26.41
C GLN A 42 -2.26 -16.17 27.69
N ASN A 43 -1.93 -15.14 28.48
CA ASN A 43 -1.10 -15.23 29.70
C ASN A 43 0.34 -15.74 29.50
N LYS A 44 0.84 -15.79 28.26
CA LYS A 44 2.23 -16.12 27.95
C LYS A 44 2.93 -14.91 27.34
N SER A 45 4.20 -14.73 27.70
CA SER A 45 5.07 -13.71 27.12
C SER A 45 5.78 -14.30 25.91
N PHE A 46 5.68 -13.61 24.77
CA PHE A 46 6.35 -13.97 23.52
C PHE A 46 7.32 -12.87 23.11
N GLN A 47 8.51 -13.27 22.66
CA GLN A 47 9.47 -12.35 22.06
C GLN A 47 9.15 -12.20 20.58
N LEU A 48 8.73 -11.00 20.18
CA LEU A 48 8.32 -10.70 18.82
C LEU A 48 9.50 -10.23 17.98
N TYR A 49 9.57 -10.69 16.73
CA TYR A 49 10.43 -10.14 15.70
C TYR A 49 9.64 -9.11 14.86
N PRO A 50 9.96 -7.82 14.97
CA PRO A 50 9.15 -6.77 14.36
C PRO A 50 9.37 -6.65 12.85
N TRP A 51 8.36 -6.13 12.15
CA TRP A 51 8.56 -5.64 10.79
C TRP A 51 9.18 -4.24 10.79
N GLY A 52 10.50 -4.17 10.61
CA GLY A 52 11.21 -2.89 10.67
C GLY A 52 11.17 -2.26 12.06
N GLU A 53 11.52 -0.97 12.16
CA GLU A 53 11.73 -0.31 13.46
C GLU A 53 10.44 -0.09 14.26
N ASN A 54 9.33 0.21 13.59
CA ASN A 54 8.05 0.52 14.23
C ASN A 54 7.03 -0.63 14.19
N ASN A 55 7.41 -1.79 13.64
CA ASN A 55 6.55 -2.95 13.46
C ASN A 55 5.32 -2.75 12.52
N LEU A 56 5.32 -1.67 11.73
CA LEU A 56 4.23 -1.29 10.83
C LEU A 56 4.65 -1.21 9.36
N LEU A 57 5.86 -1.68 9.02
CA LEU A 57 6.41 -1.60 7.67
C LEU A 57 5.46 -2.17 6.57
N PRO A 58 4.80 -3.34 6.73
CA PRO A 58 3.81 -3.81 5.75
C PRO A 58 2.67 -2.81 5.53
N ASN A 59 2.14 -2.23 6.61
CA ASN A 59 1.04 -1.27 6.55
C ASN A 59 1.46 -0.01 5.77
N GLU A 60 2.67 0.49 6.02
CA GLU A 60 3.23 1.64 5.30
C GLU A 60 3.41 1.36 3.82
N ARG A 61 3.98 0.19 3.48
CA ARG A 61 4.27 -0.20 2.09
C ARG A 61 2.99 -0.44 1.29
N ILE A 62 2.01 -1.13 1.86
CA ILE A 62 0.70 -1.33 1.22
C ILE A 62 -0.06 0.00 1.09
N LYS A 63 0.00 0.88 2.09
CA LYS A 63 -0.60 2.22 1.97
C LYS A 63 0.02 3.01 0.83
N LEU A 64 1.35 2.99 0.71
CA LEU A 64 2.05 3.66 -0.39
C LEU A 64 1.63 3.08 -1.75
N LEU A 65 1.58 1.75 -1.87
CA LEU A 65 1.14 1.07 -3.09
C LEU A 65 -0.26 1.51 -3.51
N ARG A 66 -1.22 1.47 -2.59
CA ARG A 66 -2.63 1.87 -2.83
C ARG A 66 -2.81 3.34 -3.17
N THR A 67 -1.83 4.20 -2.86
CA THR A 67 -1.87 5.61 -3.25
C THR A 67 -1.33 5.88 -4.66
N ASN A 68 -0.78 4.86 -5.33
CA ASN A 68 -0.24 4.96 -6.68
C ASN A 68 -0.91 3.92 -7.61
N GLY A 69 -1.79 4.40 -8.49
CA GLY A 69 -2.55 3.51 -9.38
C GLY A 69 -1.66 2.65 -10.30
N ASP A 70 -0.60 3.22 -10.85
CA ASP A 70 0.30 2.48 -11.77
C ASP A 70 1.07 1.37 -11.05
N ALA A 71 1.61 1.67 -9.87
CA ALA A 71 2.32 0.68 -9.06
C ALA A 71 1.38 -0.45 -8.64
N GLN A 72 0.14 -0.13 -8.24
CA GLN A 72 -0.87 -1.14 -7.91
C GLN A 72 -1.19 -2.02 -9.12
N ASN A 73 -1.47 -1.42 -10.29
CA ASN A 73 -1.76 -2.17 -11.53
C ASN A 73 -0.61 -3.11 -11.92
N LEU A 74 0.64 -2.69 -11.76
CA LEU A 74 1.81 -3.54 -12.06
C LEU A 74 1.93 -4.73 -11.10
N ILE A 75 1.59 -4.54 -9.83
CA ILE A 75 1.61 -5.60 -8.82
C ILE A 75 0.46 -6.59 -9.07
N GLU A 76 -0.75 -6.11 -9.34
CA GLU A 76 -1.90 -6.91 -9.72
C GLU A 76 -1.61 -7.72 -11.00
N THR A 77 -1.06 -7.08 -12.03
CA THR A 77 -0.67 -7.75 -13.28
C THR A 77 0.31 -8.91 -13.02
N ARG A 78 1.27 -8.75 -12.10
CA ARG A 78 2.22 -9.81 -11.74
C ARG A 78 1.55 -10.95 -10.97
N ALA A 79 0.60 -10.63 -10.09
CA ALA A 79 -0.19 -11.63 -9.40
C ALA A 79 -1.05 -12.42 -10.41
N ASP A 80 -1.69 -11.73 -11.36
CA ASP A 80 -2.47 -12.33 -12.45
C ASP A 80 -1.61 -13.20 -13.36
N PHE A 81 -0.37 -12.78 -13.69
CA PHE A 81 0.54 -13.63 -14.45
C PHE A 81 0.92 -14.91 -13.70
N LEU A 82 1.08 -14.83 -12.37
CA LEU A 82 1.38 -15.98 -11.55
C LEU A 82 0.15 -16.91 -11.41
N TYR A 83 -1.03 -16.32 -11.25
CA TYR A 83 -2.29 -17.04 -11.10
C TYR A 83 -2.84 -17.56 -12.43
N GLY A 84 -2.54 -16.93 -13.57
CA GLY A 84 -3.25 -17.08 -14.85
C GLY A 84 -3.32 -18.50 -15.44
N GLY A 85 -2.54 -19.44 -14.92
CA GLY A 85 -2.71 -20.88 -15.19
C GLY A 85 -3.86 -21.55 -14.42
N GLY A 86 -4.54 -20.82 -13.54
CA GLY A 86 -5.48 -21.32 -12.55
C GLY A 86 -4.83 -22.19 -11.48
N PHE A 87 -5.66 -22.72 -10.60
CA PHE A 87 -5.28 -23.84 -9.74
C PHE A 87 -5.77 -25.15 -10.34
N GLY A 88 -5.04 -26.23 -10.08
CA GLY A 88 -5.45 -27.55 -10.51
C GLY A 88 -4.66 -28.65 -9.83
N TRP A 89 -5.23 -29.84 -9.84
CA TRP A 89 -4.56 -31.04 -9.37
C TRP A 89 -3.76 -31.66 -10.50
N PHE A 90 -2.49 -31.97 -10.25
CA PHE A 90 -1.60 -32.55 -11.24
C PHE A 90 -0.91 -33.79 -10.68
N ARG A 91 -0.79 -34.83 -11.50
CA ARG A 91 0.11 -35.95 -11.22
C ARG A 91 1.42 -35.77 -11.97
N HIS A 92 2.52 -36.16 -11.35
CA HIS A 92 3.79 -36.28 -12.05
C HIS A 92 3.82 -37.58 -12.87
N SER A 93 4.02 -37.45 -14.18
CA SER A 93 4.14 -38.56 -15.13
C SER A 93 5.52 -38.50 -15.77
N ASN A 94 6.30 -39.58 -15.65
CA ASN A 94 7.61 -39.67 -16.27
C ASN A 94 7.44 -40.27 -17.68
N LYS A 95 7.55 -39.41 -18.71
CA LYS A 95 7.53 -39.82 -20.11
C LYS A 95 8.92 -39.56 -20.69
N ASN A 96 9.60 -40.62 -21.12
CA ASN A 96 10.91 -40.55 -21.77
C ASN A 96 11.99 -39.81 -20.95
N GLY A 97 11.98 -39.97 -19.62
CA GLY A 97 12.95 -39.31 -18.73
C GLY A 97 12.63 -37.85 -18.39
N ILE A 98 11.53 -37.31 -18.92
CA ILE A 98 11.04 -35.96 -18.61
C ILE A 98 9.84 -36.09 -17.66
N VAL A 99 9.95 -35.45 -16.50
CA VAL A 99 8.84 -35.31 -15.55
C VAL A 99 7.87 -34.28 -16.10
N THR A 100 6.72 -34.76 -16.58
CA THR A 100 5.61 -33.92 -17.05
C THR A 100 4.53 -33.85 -15.97
N ARG A 101 3.78 -32.75 -15.92
CA ARG A 101 2.61 -32.59 -15.06
C ARG A 101 1.36 -32.81 -15.89
N GLU A 102 0.58 -33.82 -15.57
CA GLU A 102 -0.70 -34.10 -16.23
C GLU A 102 -1.83 -33.73 -15.28
N PRO A 103 -2.87 -33.03 -15.75
CA PRO A 103 -4.08 -32.81 -14.95
C PRO A 103 -4.63 -34.14 -14.43
N PHE A 104 -5.07 -34.15 -13.17
CA PHE A 104 -5.52 -35.35 -12.49
C PHE A 104 -6.76 -35.04 -11.65
N SER A 105 -7.78 -35.88 -11.74
CA SER A 105 -8.91 -35.89 -10.81
C SER A 105 -9.18 -37.33 -10.37
N ASN A 106 -9.56 -37.51 -9.11
CA ASN A 106 -10.15 -38.73 -8.58
C ASN A 106 -11.26 -38.38 -7.56
N ALA A 107 -11.96 -39.40 -7.07
CA ALA A 107 -13.04 -39.22 -6.10
C ALA A 107 -12.58 -38.46 -4.84
N ALA A 108 -11.33 -38.65 -4.39
CA ALA A 108 -10.81 -37.96 -3.22
C ALA A 108 -10.52 -36.47 -3.47
N THR A 109 -10.02 -36.08 -4.65
CA THR A 109 -9.84 -34.67 -5.00
C THR A 109 -11.18 -33.97 -5.20
N GLU A 110 -12.18 -34.67 -5.73
CA GLU A 110 -13.54 -34.15 -5.88
C GLU A 110 -14.23 -33.99 -4.53
N GLU A 111 -14.17 -35.00 -3.66
CA GLU A 111 -14.67 -34.93 -2.28
C GLU A 111 -14.01 -33.81 -1.49
N TYR A 112 -12.68 -33.65 -1.62
CA TYR A 112 -11.97 -32.56 -0.98
C TYR A 112 -12.42 -31.20 -1.48
N LEU A 113 -12.60 -31.04 -2.79
CA LEU A 113 -13.09 -29.79 -3.38
C LEU A 113 -14.54 -29.49 -2.96
N GLU A 114 -15.41 -30.50 -2.89
CA GLU A 114 -16.79 -30.36 -2.43
C GLU A 114 -16.85 -29.99 -0.94
N ALA A 115 -16.09 -30.69 -0.09
CA ALA A 115 -16.03 -30.43 1.35
C ALA A 115 -15.52 -29.03 1.68
N TYR A 116 -14.68 -28.47 0.81
CA TYR A 116 -14.09 -27.15 0.96
C TYR A 116 -14.95 -26.04 0.34
N GLY A 117 -15.85 -26.38 -0.58
CA GLY A 117 -16.44 -25.43 -1.52
C GLY A 117 -15.45 -25.15 -2.66
N MET A 118 -15.70 -25.73 -3.83
CA MET A 118 -14.85 -25.61 -5.03
C MET A 118 -14.46 -24.17 -5.37
N ASP A 119 -15.38 -23.23 -5.12
CA ASP A 119 -15.23 -21.82 -5.44
C ASP A 119 -14.16 -21.13 -4.56
N ASP A 120 -13.96 -21.60 -3.33
CA ASP A 120 -13.09 -20.94 -2.36
C ASP A 120 -11.60 -21.30 -2.54
N LEU A 121 -11.27 -22.48 -3.10
CA LEU A 121 -9.88 -22.92 -3.20
C LEU A 121 -9.10 -22.13 -4.26
N GLY A 122 -9.74 -21.79 -5.39
CA GLY A 122 -9.16 -20.91 -6.40
C GLY A 122 -8.86 -19.53 -5.84
N ASP A 123 -9.80 -18.96 -5.09
CA ASP A 123 -9.65 -17.67 -4.43
C ASP A 123 -8.55 -17.68 -3.38
N VAL A 124 -8.43 -18.76 -2.60
CA VAL A 124 -7.34 -18.94 -1.65
C VAL A 124 -5.99 -18.95 -2.37
N VAL A 125 -5.85 -19.68 -3.47
CA VAL A 125 -4.61 -19.71 -4.26
C VAL A 125 -4.31 -18.33 -4.87
N ASN A 126 -5.32 -17.63 -5.38
CA ASN A 126 -5.17 -16.27 -5.90
C ASN A 126 -4.66 -15.33 -4.79
N GLN A 127 -5.25 -15.38 -3.59
CA GLN A 127 -4.80 -14.61 -2.43
C GLN A 127 -3.35 -14.94 -2.03
N MET A 128 -2.93 -16.21 -2.16
CA MET A 128 -1.53 -16.60 -1.94
C MET A 128 -0.60 -15.93 -2.95
N CYS A 129 -0.97 -15.94 -4.23
CA CYS A 129 -0.22 -15.27 -5.30
C CYS A 129 -0.11 -13.77 -5.05
N THR A 130 -1.23 -13.10 -4.74
CA THR A 130 -1.25 -11.66 -4.42
C THR A 130 -0.36 -11.35 -3.22
N SER A 131 -0.48 -12.09 -2.12
CA SER A 131 0.33 -11.87 -0.91
C SER A 131 1.82 -12.04 -1.17
N LEU A 132 2.19 -13.02 -2.01
CA LEU A 132 3.57 -13.28 -2.42
C LEU A 132 4.16 -12.13 -3.25
N ILE A 133 3.36 -11.48 -4.11
CA ILE A 133 3.86 -10.35 -4.91
C ILE A 133 3.85 -9.05 -4.11
N GLU A 134 2.77 -8.77 -3.36
CA GLU A 134 2.59 -7.53 -2.61
C GLU A 134 3.54 -7.39 -1.42
N THR A 135 3.78 -8.49 -0.71
CA THR A 135 4.57 -8.47 0.53
C THR A 135 5.72 -9.45 0.55
N ALA A 136 5.86 -10.33 -0.45
CA ALA A 136 6.80 -11.47 -0.44
C ALA A 136 6.57 -12.47 0.71
N ASN A 137 5.39 -12.44 1.33
CA ASN A 137 5.06 -13.32 2.44
C ASN A 137 3.63 -13.83 2.26
N VAL A 138 3.46 -15.14 2.41
CA VAL A 138 2.15 -15.78 2.40
C VAL A 138 1.98 -16.54 3.71
N PHE A 139 1.03 -16.12 4.53
CA PHE A 139 0.68 -16.81 5.77
C PHE A 139 -0.58 -17.62 5.51
N ILE A 140 -0.44 -18.94 5.43
CA ILE A 140 -1.56 -19.85 5.16
C ILE A 140 -1.94 -20.49 6.49
N ASN A 141 -3.11 -20.15 7.01
CA ASN A 141 -3.68 -20.88 8.13
C ASN A 141 -4.22 -22.22 7.66
N ARG A 142 -3.67 -23.31 8.20
CA ARG A 142 -4.14 -24.68 8.03
C ARG A 142 -4.89 -25.08 9.30
N THR A 143 -6.20 -25.25 9.18
CA THR A 143 -7.08 -25.81 10.20
C THR A 143 -7.46 -27.24 9.83
N LEU A 144 -7.62 -28.16 10.78
CA LEU A 144 -8.17 -29.49 10.53
C LEU A 144 -9.66 -29.50 10.88
N VAL A 145 -10.51 -29.81 9.90
CA VAL A 145 -11.95 -30.05 10.10
C VAL A 145 -12.21 -31.50 9.68
N ASP A 146 -12.70 -32.33 10.61
CA ASP A 146 -12.88 -33.77 10.39
C ASP A 146 -11.65 -34.49 9.82
N LYS A 147 -10.46 -34.06 10.27
CA LYS A 147 -9.12 -34.52 9.82
C LYS A 147 -8.76 -34.13 8.38
N LEU A 148 -9.60 -33.37 7.69
CA LEU A 148 -9.29 -32.76 6.41
C LEU A 148 -8.69 -31.36 6.65
N PRO A 149 -7.56 -31.03 6.00
CA PRO A 149 -6.98 -29.70 6.13
C PRO A 149 -7.80 -28.69 5.34
N ILE A 150 -8.21 -27.62 6.01
CA ILE A 150 -8.77 -26.40 5.43
C ILE A 150 -7.75 -25.28 5.53
N TYR A 151 -7.52 -24.58 4.44
CA TYR A 151 -6.57 -23.49 4.27
C TYR A 151 -7.27 -22.12 4.10
N SER A 152 -6.74 -21.09 4.75
CA SER A 152 -7.11 -19.71 4.49
C SER A 152 -5.87 -18.83 4.50
N VAL A 153 -5.84 -17.76 3.71
CA VAL A 153 -4.73 -16.81 3.74
C VAL A 153 -4.96 -15.79 4.86
N LYS A 154 -3.90 -15.47 5.60
CA LYS A 154 -3.86 -14.42 6.60
C LYS A 154 -2.98 -13.29 6.09
N ASP A 155 -3.45 -12.06 6.26
CA ASP A 155 -2.76 -10.88 5.78
C ASP A 155 -1.42 -10.68 6.52
N SER A 156 -0.36 -10.34 5.78
CA SER A 156 0.94 -9.96 6.34
C SER A 156 0.84 -8.77 7.30
N LEU A 157 -0.17 -7.91 7.16
CA LEU A 157 -0.42 -6.77 8.05
C LEU A 157 -0.73 -7.23 9.48
N ILE A 158 -1.37 -8.39 9.66
CA ILE A 158 -1.80 -8.88 10.97
C ILE A 158 -0.83 -9.88 11.61
N CYS A 159 0.07 -10.49 10.82
CA CYS A 159 0.95 -11.58 11.26
C CYS A 159 2.34 -11.10 11.70
N ARG A 160 2.84 -11.63 12.83
CA ARG A 160 4.19 -11.38 13.35
C ARG A 160 4.86 -12.68 13.79
N ALA A 161 6.12 -12.86 13.46
CA ALA A 161 6.93 -13.98 13.91
C ALA A 161 7.34 -13.80 15.37
N THR A 162 7.34 -14.89 16.14
CA THR A 162 8.17 -14.95 17.35
C THR A 162 9.61 -15.25 16.98
N ILE A 163 10.57 -14.78 17.77
CA ILE A 163 11.98 -15.14 17.60
C ILE A 163 12.11 -16.66 17.72
N ALA A 164 12.51 -17.29 16.63
CA ALA A 164 12.74 -18.72 16.59
C ALA A 164 14.13 -19.09 17.11
N GLU A 165 14.18 -20.18 17.88
CA GLU A 165 15.44 -20.84 18.29
C GLU A 165 16.06 -21.68 17.15
N LYS A 166 15.32 -21.88 16.04
CA LYS A 166 15.71 -22.67 14.86
C LYS A 166 15.39 -21.88 13.58
N ARG A 167 15.76 -22.43 12.41
CA ARG A 167 15.42 -21.87 11.08
C ARG A 167 13.92 -21.67 10.80
N GLN A 168 13.02 -22.17 11.67
CA GLN A 168 11.58 -22.15 11.46
C GLN A 168 10.90 -21.46 12.64
N VAL A 169 9.89 -20.65 12.35
CA VAL A 169 9.09 -19.95 13.36
C VAL A 169 8.16 -20.93 14.05
N ASP A 170 8.32 -21.06 15.37
CA ASP A 170 7.53 -21.95 16.21
C ASP A 170 6.11 -21.41 16.47
N THR A 171 5.96 -20.09 16.53
CA THR A 171 4.68 -19.43 16.82
C THR A 171 4.56 -18.13 16.04
N TRP A 172 3.38 -17.93 15.48
CA TRP A 172 2.96 -16.69 14.85
C TRP A 172 1.98 -15.98 15.76
N LEU A 173 2.08 -14.66 15.81
CA LEU A 173 1.18 -13.80 16.56
C LEU A 173 0.30 -13.06 15.56
N LEU A 174 -1.02 -13.18 15.71
CA LEU A 174 -1.99 -12.45 14.89
C LEU A 174 -2.64 -11.35 15.72
N ASN A 175 -2.67 -10.14 15.18
CA ASN A 175 -3.39 -9.01 15.75
C ASN A 175 -3.86 -8.07 14.62
N SER A 176 -5.08 -7.56 14.69
CA SER A 176 -5.62 -6.63 13.69
C SER A 176 -5.05 -5.21 13.77
N ASP A 177 -4.51 -4.82 14.93
CA ASP A 177 -4.02 -3.46 15.19
C ASP A 177 -2.71 -3.50 15.99
N TRP A 178 -1.60 -3.54 15.26
CA TRP A 178 -0.24 -3.44 15.82
C TRP A 178 0.17 -2.02 16.22
N GLY A 179 -0.62 -1.00 15.86
CA GLY A 179 -0.37 0.40 16.22
C GLY A 179 -0.88 0.73 17.62
N ASN A 180 -1.85 -0.02 18.14
CA ASN A 180 -2.45 0.18 19.45
C ASN A 180 -1.89 -0.83 20.48
N ALA A 181 -1.12 -0.32 21.46
CA ALA A 181 -0.52 -1.15 22.50
C ALA A 181 -1.54 -1.92 23.36
N GLU A 182 -2.71 -1.34 23.62
CA GLU A 182 -3.78 -2.02 24.36
C GLU A 182 -4.36 -3.19 23.56
N SER A 183 -4.60 -2.98 22.26
CA SER A 183 -5.05 -4.04 21.35
C SER A 183 -4.01 -5.16 21.27
N VAL A 184 -2.72 -4.82 21.17
CA VAL A 184 -1.63 -5.81 21.15
C VAL A 184 -1.62 -6.67 22.41
N GLN A 185 -1.91 -6.11 23.59
CA GLN A 185 -1.92 -6.89 24.83
C GLN A 185 -3.18 -7.77 24.99
N LYS A 186 -4.33 -7.30 24.53
CA LYS A 186 -5.62 -7.97 24.77
C LYS A 186 -6.03 -8.93 23.66
N ASN A 187 -5.73 -8.58 22.41
CA ASN A 187 -6.32 -9.22 21.22
C ASN A 187 -5.31 -10.04 20.41
N THR A 188 -4.06 -10.18 20.87
CA THR A 188 -3.08 -11.00 20.14
C THR A 188 -3.37 -12.48 20.32
N ILE A 189 -3.47 -13.18 19.19
CA ILE A 189 -3.75 -14.62 19.13
C ILE A 189 -2.46 -15.35 18.73
N PRO A 190 -1.89 -16.21 19.58
CA PRO A 190 -0.76 -17.04 19.22
C PRO A 190 -1.25 -18.28 18.45
N VAL A 191 -0.68 -18.53 17.28
CA VAL A 191 -0.98 -19.71 16.44
C VAL A 191 0.34 -20.43 16.15
N PRO A 192 0.42 -21.76 16.34
CA PRO A 192 1.68 -22.47 16.13
C PRO A 192 2.09 -22.45 14.64
N GLY A 193 3.39 -22.40 14.39
CA GLY A 193 3.94 -22.57 13.04
C GLY A 193 3.87 -24.03 12.60
N PHE A 194 3.55 -24.27 11.33
CA PHE A 194 3.55 -25.61 10.76
C PHE A 194 4.98 -26.17 10.69
N MET A 195 5.18 -27.36 11.26
CA MET A 195 6.45 -28.09 11.22
C MET A 195 6.23 -29.53 10.78
N THR A 196 7.12 -30.04 9.94
CA THR A 196 7.10 -31.45 9.51
C THR A 196 7.25 -32.38 10.72
N GLY A 197 6.28 -33.27 10.93
CA GLY A 197 6.20 -34.13 12.12
C GLY A 197 5.36 -33.58 13.29
N LYS A 198 4.78 -32.37 13.16
CA LYS A 198 3.71 -31.85 14.04
C LYS A 198 2.37 -31.72 13.28
N GLU A 199 2.10 -32.68 12.40
CA GLU A 199 0.96 -32.66 11.46
C GLU A 199 -0.41 -32.82 12.14
N LEU A 200 -0.41 -33.22 13.42
CA LEU A 200 -1.58 -33.42 14.27
C LEU A 200 -2.09 -32.13 14.93
N LEU A 201 -1.47 -30.97 14.67
CA LEU A 201 -2.01 -29.70 15.16
C LEU A 201 -3.30 -29.37 14.43
N ASP A 202 -4.35 -29.08 15.21
CA ASP A 202 -5.67 -28.69 14.71
C ASP A 202 -5.63 -27.35 13.96
N GLU A 203 -4.75 -26.44 14.35
CA GLU A 203 -4.53 -25.16 13.67
C GLU A 203 -3.04 -24.84 13.60
N SER A 204 -2.57 -24.33 12.46
CA SER A 204 -1.16 -23.94 12.28
C SER A 204 -0.97 -22.97 11.10
N ILE A 205 0.04 -22.12 11.16
CA ILE A 205 0.42 -21.24 10.03
C ILE A 205 1.57 -21.85 9.24
N ILE A 206 1.35 -22.04 7.94
CA ILE A 206 2.40 -22.29 6.95
C ILE A 206 2.84 -20.93 6.41
N HIS A 207 4.15 -20.69 6.38
CA HIS A 207 4.71 -19.45 5.83
C HIS A 207 5.50 -19.73 4.56
N LEU A 208 5.08 -19.13 3.45
CA LEU A 208 5.83 -19.14 2.21
C LEU A 208 6.49 -17.78 2.01
N ARG A 209 7.79 -17.81 1.71
CA ARG A 209 8.57 -16.62 1.36
C ARG A 209 9.73 -16.98 0.44
N PRO A 210 10.17 -16.07 -0.45
CA PRO A 210 11.45 -16.22 -1.11
C PRO A 210 12.59 -16.12 -0.09
N PHE A 211 13.72 -16.73 -0.41
CA PHE A 211 14.94 -16.52 0.36
C PHE A 211 15.42 -15.07 0.17
N GLN A 212 15.74 -14.41 1.28
CA GLN A 212 16.32 -13.08 1.26
C GLN A 212 17.48 -12.99 2.26
N SER A 213 18.63 -12.53 1.76
CA SER A 213 19.83 -12.34 2.57
C SER A 213 19.59 -11.31 3.67
N GLY A 214 20.03 -11.62 4.88
CA GLY A 214 19.88 -10.71 6.02
C GLY A 214 18.43 -10.49 6.46
N GLN A 215 17.52 -11.43 6.17
CA GLN A 215 16.15 -11.46 6.70
C GLN A 215 15.76 -12.90 7.09
N PRO A 216 15.84 -13.26 8.38
CA PRO A 216 15.58 -14.63 8.83
C PRO A 216 14.09 -14.98 8.91
N TYR A 217 13.20 -13.99 9.10
CA TYR A 217 11.79 -14.25 9.40
C TYR A 217 10.81 -13.85 8.31
N TYR A 218 11.15 -12.88 7.46
CA TYR A 218 10.25 -12.35 6.44
C TYR A 218 10.92 -12.29 5.07
N GLY A 219 10.12 -12.20 4.01
CA GLY A 219 10.53 -11.62 2.74
C GLY A 219 10.20 -10.13 2.68
N PHE A 220 10.74 -9.43 1.69
CA PHE A 220 10.31 -8.08 1.32
C PHE A 220 9.85 -8.08 -0.13
N GLY A 221 8.75 -7.38 -0.40
CA GLY A 221 8.27 -7.15 -1.75
C GLY A 221 9.34 -6.45 -2.59
N GLN A 222 9.39 -6.72 -3.89
CA GLN A 222 10.43 -6.17 -4.76
C GLN A 222 10.46 -4.64 -4.77
N TYR A 223 9.31 -3.99 -4.57
CA TYR A 223 9.18 -2.54 -4.51
C TYR A 223 9.50 -1.93 -3.14
N TRP A 224 9.81 -2.74 -2.12
CA TRP A 224 10.02 -2.25 -0.75
C TRP A 224 11.37 -1.57 -0.54
N GLY A 225 12.30 -1.67 -1.50
CA GLY A 225 13.60 -1.00 -1.45
C GLY A 225 13.44 0.52 -1.40
N GLU A 226 14.36 1.20 -0.70
CA GLU A 226 14.28 2.65 -0.45
C GLU A 226 14.19 3.47 -1.75
N GLU A 227 14.97 3.11 -2.77
CA GLU A 227 14.90 3.78 -4.08
C GLU A 227 13.54 3.60 -4.76
N SER A 228 12.96 2.39 -4.71
CA SER A 228 11.64 2.12 -5.28
C SER A 228 10.54 2.88 -4.54
N VAL A 229 10.59 2.90 -3.20
CA VAL A 229 9.69 3.67 -2.35
C VAL A 229 9.76 5.16 -2.69
N PHE A 230 10.98 5.71 -2.77
CA PHE A 230 11.20 7.10 -3.13
C PHE A 230 10.60 7.45 -4.50
N TRP A 231 10.81 6.61 -5.52
CA TRP A 231 10.22 6.84 -6.84
C TRP A 231 8.69 6.82 -6.83
N ILE A 232 8.06 5.90 -6.08
CA ILE A 232 6.61 5.87 -5.94
C ILE A 232 6.10 7.16 -5.26
N GLU A 233 6.79 7.64 -4.22
CA GLU A 233 6.46 8.89 -3.53
C GLU A 233 6.58 10.11 -4.44
N VAL A 234 7.67 10.22 -5.22
CA VAL A 234 7.86 11.29 -6.21
C VAL A 234 6.73 11.30 -7.24
N MET A 235 6.37 10.12 -7.79
CA MET A 235 5.28 10.03 -8.75
C MET A 235 3.93 10.44 -8.14
N ASN A 236 3.67 10.02 -6.90
CA ASN A 236 2.47 10.44 -6.16
C ASN A 236 2.44 11.96 -5.92
N PHE A 237 3.59 12.58 -5.64
CA PHE A 237 3.70 14.01 -5.46
C PHE A 237 3.45 14.77 -6.78
N ILE A 238 4.06 14.34 -7.88
CA ILE A 238 3.87 14.95 -9.21
C ILE A 238 2.39 14.87 -9.60
N ALA A 239 1.76 13.70 -9.46
CA ALA A 239 0.34 13.53 -9.79
C ALA A 239 -0.56 14.45 -8.97
N LYS A 240 -0.30 14.59 -7.66
CA LYS A 240 -1.02 15.53 -6.79
C LYS A 240 -0.79 16.98 -7.19
N SER A 241 0.44 17.37 -7.49
CA SER A 241 0.80 18.73 -7.90
C SER A 241 0.10 19.14 -9.19
N ILE A 242 0.11 18.27 -10.20
CA ILE A 242 -0.61 18.49 -11.47
C ILE A 242 -2.12 18.56 -11.20
N GLY A 243 -2.68 17.62 -10.43
CA GLY A 243 -4.10 17.61 -10.10
C GLY A 243 -4.56 18.85 -9.33
N GLN A 244 -3.76 19.34 -8.39
CA GLN A 244 -4.02 20.60 -7.68
C GLN A 244 -3.90 21.80 -8.60
N THR A 245 -2.92 21.81 -9.49
CA THR A 245 -2.77 22.86 -10.51
C THR A 245 -4.03 22.91 -11.38
N VAL A 246 -4.52 21.78 -11.90
CA VAL A 246 -5.76 21.75 -12.70
C VAL A 246 -6.99 22.18 -11.91
N LYS A 247 -7.10 21.79 -10.62
CA LYS A 247 -8.26 22.11 -9.78
C LYS A 247 -8.29 23.54 -9.26
N HIS A 248 -7.12 24.12 -8.98
CA HIS A 248 -6.99 25.42 -8.31
C HIS A 248 -6.51 26.54 -9.24
N ASN A 249 -5.75 26.23 -10.29
CA ASN A 249 -5.61 27.17 -11.40
C ASN A 249 -6.90 27.11 -12.24
N LYS A 250 -7.87 27.95 -11.85
CA LYS A 250 -8.38 28.87 -12.87
C LYS A 250 -7.13 29.60 -13.38
N ASN A 251 -6.58 29.19 -14.52
CA ASN A 251 -5.47 29.91 -15.14
C ASN A 251 -5.91 31.39 -15.22
N ILE A 252 -5.40 32.24 -14.32
CA ILE A 252 -5.56 33.69 -14.45
C ILE A 252 -4.79 34.02 -15.72
N ALA A 253 -5.53 34.16 -16.82
CA ALA A 253 -4.93 34.39 -18.12
C ALA A 253 -4.50 35.85 -18.25
N HIS A 254 -5.18 36.75 -17.53
CA HIS A 254 -4.99 38.19 -17.65
C HIS A 254 -5.06 38.88 -16.30
N ILE A 255 -4.19 39.87 -16.12
CA ILE A 255 -4.27 40.86 -15.03
C ILE A 255 -4.71 42.18 -15.69
N CYS A 256 -5.85 42.72 -15.27
CA CYS A 256 -6.34 44.02 -15.71
C CYS A 256 -5.99 45.05 -14.62
N ARG A 257 -4.95 45.85 -14.88
CA ARG A 257 -4.56 46.96 -14.00
C ARG A 257 -5.34 48.21 -14.37
N VAL A 258 -5.99 48.81 -13.40
CA VAL A 258 -6.83 50.00 -13.58
C VAL A 258 -6.35 51.08 -12.62
N ALA A 259 -6.21 52.32 -13.10
CA ALA A 259 -5.93 53.44 -12.20
C ALA A 259 -7.14 53.68 -11.29
N SER A 260 -6.96 53.75 -9.97
CA SER A 260 -8.06 54.09 -9.04
C SER A 260 -8.76 55.40 -9.42
N GLN A 261 -7.98 56.37 -9.93
CA GLN A 261 -8.45 57.67 -10.41
C GLN A 261 -9.37 57.60 -11.65
N TYR A 262 -9.33 56.50 -12.41
CA TYR A 262 -10.19 56.30 -13.58
C TYR A 262 -11.67 56.33 -13.17
N PHE A 263 -12.02 55.63 -12.09
CA PHE A 263 -13.40 55.57 -11.61
C PHE A 263 -13.87 56.93 -11.09
N ASP A 264 -12.99 57.68 -10.42
CA ASP A 264 -13.30 59.04 -9.95
C ASP A 264 -13.57 59.99 -11.12
N GLN A 265 -12.81 59.89 -12.20
CA GLN A 265 -13.01 60.70 -13.42
C GLN A 265 -14.28 60.30 -14.18
N MET A 266 -14.62 59.02 -14.22
CA MET A 266 -15.84 58.53 -14.85
C MET A 266 -17.09 59.00 -14.10
N VAL A 267 -17.08 58.99 -12.77
CA VAL A 267 -18.17 59.55 -11.96
C VAL A 267 -18.25 61.08 -12.12
N ALA A 268 -17.11 61.77 -12.14
CA ALA A 268 -17.08 63.22 -12.32
C ALA A 268 -17.55 63.67 -13.72
N SER A 269 -17.28 62.87 -14.76
CA SER A 269 -17.71 63.13 -16.14
C SER A 269 -19.16 62.75 -16.41
N GLN A 270 -19.80 61.96 -15.55
CA GLN A 270 -21.24 61.63 -15.62
C GLN A 270 -22.16 62.76 -15.13
N SER A 271 -21.65 63.98 -14.95
CA SER A 271 -22.33 64.99 -14.15
C SER A 271 -23.44 65.78 -14.90
N ILE A 272 -24.53 66.02 -14.15
CA ILE A 272 -25.38 67.24 -14.06
C ILE A 272 -26.88 67.13 -14.41
N ASP A 273 -27.41 66.12 -15.11
CA ASP A 273 -28.84 66.21 -15.53
C ASP A 273 -29.88 65.49 -14.64
N ASN A 274 -29.48 64.69 -13.65
CA ASN A 274 -30.42 64.08 -12.68
C ASN A 274 -29.75 63.95 -11.29
N ILE A 275 -29.62 65.06 -10.56
CA ILE A 275 -29.27 65.01 -9.14
C ILE A 275 -30.56 64.68 -8.39
N ASP A 276 -30.76 63.39 -8.10
CA ASP A 276 -31.71 62.94 -7.07
C ASP A 276 -31.17 63.38 -5.70
N ASP A 277 -32.04 63.75 -4.77
CA ASP A 277 -31.69 64.32 -3.45
C ASP A 277 -30.91 63.33 -2.53
N ASN A 278 -30.56 62.15 -3.05
CA ASN A 278 -29.89 61.05 -2.39
C ASN A 278 -28.59 60.62 -3.10
N TYR A 279 -27.88 61.58 -3.72
CA TYR A 279 -26.61 61.35 -4.42
C TYR A 279 -25.48 60.98 -3.44
N ASP A 280 -25.00 59.74 -3.53
CA ASP A 280 -23.87 59.20 -2.77
C ASP A 280 -22.74 58.84 -3.75
N PRO A 281 -21.65 59.63 -3.81
CA PRO A 281 -20.61 59.48 -4.83
C PRO A 281 -19.87 58.14 -4.75
N GLU A 282 -19.78 57.54 -3.57
CA GLU A 282 -19.16 56.21 -3.39
C GLU A 282 -20.01 55.10 -4.02
N LYS A 283 -21.34 55.19 -3.93
CA LYS A 283 -22.25 54.21 -4.55
C LYS A 283 -22.26 54.29 -6.08
N GLU A 284 -22.15 55.48 -6.64
CA GLU A 284 -22.02 55.64 -8.10
C GLU A 284 -20.65 55.14 -8.60
N LYS A 285 -19.58 55.37 -7.82
CA LYS A 285 -18.26 54.80 -8.08
C LYS A 285 -18.30 53.27 -8.12
N ASP A 286 -18.97 52.63 -7.15
CA ASP A 286 -19.14 51.18 -7.13
C ASP A 286 -19.96 50.66 -8.32
N LYS A 287 -21.00 51.37 -8.75
CA LYS A 287 -21.77 51.01 -9.95
C LYS A 287 -20.90 51.06 -11.22
N VAL A 288 -20.10 52.12 -11.39
CA VAL A 288 -19.19 52.26 -12.52
C VAL A 288 -18.11 51.18 -12.49
N ARG A 289 -17.57 50.88 -11.31
CA ARG A 289 -16.60 49.79 -11.08
C ARG A 289 -17.18 48.43 -11.48
N ASP A 290 -18.37 48.09 -10.98
CA ASP A 290 -19.06 46.84 -11.31
C ASP A 290 -19.38 46.72 -12.80
N GLN A 291 -19.79 47.82 -13.44
CA GLN A 291 -20.08 47.84 -14.87
C GLN A 291 -18.80 47.65 -15.69
N PHE A 292 -17.71 48.29 -15.29
CA PHE A 292 -16.40 48.12 -15.92
C PHE A 292 -15.92 46.66 -15.80
N TYR A 293 -15.97 46.07 -14.61
CA TYR A 293 -15.58 44.66 -14.38
C TYR A 293 -16.41 43.70 -15.23
N LYS A 294 -17.73 43.85 -15.25
CA LYS A 294 -18.61 43.01 -16.10
C LYS A 294 -18.29 43.16 -17.59
N ASN A 295 -17.96 44.36 -18.05
CA ASN A 295 -17.63 44.59 -19.46
C ASN A 295 -16.29 43.94 -19.85
N VAL A 296 -15.28 44.06 -18.99
CA VAL A 296 -13.96 43.44 -19.21
C VAL A 296 -14.06 41.92 -19.11
N GLU A 297 -14.79 41.40 -18.13
CA GLU A 297 -15.05 39.96 -18.00
C GLU A 297 -15.76 39.41 -19.24
N LYS A 298 -16.80 40.08 -19.73
CA LYS A 298 -17.53 39.70 -20.95
C LYS A 298 -16.67 39.76 -22.21
N MET A 299 -15.71 40.70 -22.28
CA MET A 299 -14.79 40.82 -23.42
C MET A 299 -13.76 39.69 -23.46
N ILE A 300 -13.38 39.16 -22.29
CA ILE A 300 -12.33 38.16 -22.12
C ILE A 300 -12.93 36.76 -21.81
N GLU A 301 -14.26 36.66 -21.81
CA GLU A 301 -14.98 35.44 -21.50
C GLU A 301 -14.66 34.33 -22.52
N SER A 302 -14.20 33.19 -22.02
CA SER A 302 -14.04 31.95 -22.77
C SER A 302 -15.07 30.94 -22.26
N GLU A 303 -15.24 29.81 -22.95
CA GLU A 303 -16.21 28.74 -22.58
C GLU A 303 -16.08 28.23 -21.14
N GLU A 304 -14.97 28.52 -20.45
CA GLU A 304 -14.67 28.11 -19.07
C GLU A 304 -14.88 29.22 -18.02
N GLY A 305 -15.46 30.36 -18.39
CA GLY A 305 -15.76 31.50 -17.51
C GLY A 305 -14.67 32.59 -17.46
N PRO A 306 -14.86 33.65 -16.64
CA PRO A 306 -13.96 34.81 -16.59
C PRO A 306 -12.62 34.46 -15.94
N ARG A 307 -11.53 34.88 -16.61
CA ARG A 307 -10.12 34.57 -16.27
C ARG A 307 -9.27 35.82 -16.00
N VAL A 308 -9.86 36.84 -15.37
CA VAL A 308 -9.24 38.15 -15.15
C VAL A 308 -9.11 38.45 -13.66
N LEU A 309 -7.93 38.90 -13.24
CA LEU A 309 -7.73 39.53 -11.93
C LEU A 309 -7.70 41.05 -12.11
N PHE A 310 -8.54 41.78 -11.38
CA PHE A 310 -8.52 43.24 -11.37
C PHE A 310 -7.61 43.75 -10.25
N ASP A 311 -6.72 44.67 -10.60
CA ASP A 311 -5.73 45.28 -9.71
C ASP A 311 -5.87 46.81 -9.83
N GLU A 312 -6.46 47.44 -8.81
CA GLU A 312 -6.63 48.90 -8.74
C GLU A 312 -5.35 49.53 -8.19
N CYS A 313 -4.64 50.27 -9.03
CA CYS A 313 -3.35 50.89 -8.72
C CYS A 313 -3.45 52.41 -8.66
N ASP A 314 -2.65 53.04 -7.82
CA ASP A 314 -2.47 54.49 -7.86
C ASP A 314 -1.62 54.91 -9.06
N ILE A 315 -1.64 56.20 -9.42
CA ILE A 315 -0.78 56.75 -10.47
C ILE A 315 0.42 57.43 -9.82
N SER A 316 1.65 57.05 -10.18
CA SER A 316 2.87 57.70 -9.74
C SER A 316 3.05 59.08 -10.40
N ALA A 317 3.92 59.91 -9.83
CA ALA A 317 4.18 61.27 -10.30
C ALA A 317 4.70 61.35 -11.76
N ASP A 318 5.16 60.24 -12.34
CA ASP A 318 5.57 60.11 -13.75
C ASP A 318 4.42 59.67 -14.69
N GLY A 319 3.18 59.58 -14.20
CA GLY A 319 2.00 59.22 -14.98
C GLY A 319 1.83 57.72 -15.23
N LYS A 320 2.60 56.86 -14.56
CA LYS A 320 2.49 55.41 -14.67
C LYS A 320 1.64 54.83 -13.54
N LEU A 321 1.07 53.65 -13.76
CA LEU A 321 0.41 52.88 -12.70
C LEU A 321 1.47 52.40 -11.71
N SER A 322 1.28 52.73 -10.43
CA SER A 322 2.11 52.30 -9.31
C SER A 322 1.38 51.24 -8.48
N GLY A 323 1.97 50.05 -8.43
CA GLY A 323 1.51 48.86 -7.70
C GLY A 323 1.47 47.62 -8.61
N MET A 324 1.81 46.42 -8.16
CA MET A 324 2.59 45.99 -6.98
C MET A 324 4.08 46.33 -7.10
#